data_AF-A0A067P777-F1
#
_entry.id   AF-A0A067P777-F1
#
_cell.length_a   1.000
_cell.length_b   1.000
_cell.length_c   1.000
_cell.angle_alpha   90.00
_cell.angle_beta   90.00
_cell.angle_gamma   90.00
#
_symmetry.space_group_name_H-M   'P 1'
#
loop_
_entity.id
_entity.type
_entity.pdbx_description
1 polymer ?
#
loop_
_entity_poly.entity_id
_entity_poly.type
_entity_poly.pdbx_seq_one_letter_code
_entity_poly.pdbx_strand_id
1 'polypeptide(L)'
;MNVHPYLQDQDFYPCPTPTGASDLCFQLNLGAYQLFLANLRPDPNSSTTFSCQSVDGGTNLPNASLASAENDDTQYTVGLASGVPTTCVSVGPNSAHYITYLAAMDQLPRVLAASYGVKDFVLSRVNLCNGYAQSGARLASILLGSGDGGVAGLSNTPCTNFVPTFPSSSPCVTSVGASTGTNLEAATT
;
A
#
# COMPACT_ATOMS: atom_id res chain seq x y z
N MET A 1 11.76 -14.79 -18.69
CA MET A 1 11.55 -14.61 -17.24
C MET A 1 10.07 -14.95 -17.03
N ASN A 2 9.78 -16.19 -16.60
CA ASN A 2 8.39 -16.66 -16.52
C ASN A 2 7.81 -16.21 -15.18
N VAL A 3 6.87 -15.27 -15.23
CA VAL A 3 6.00 -14.93 -14.10
C VAL A 3 5.23 -16.17 -13.65
N HIS A 4 5.19 -16.40 -12.34
CA HIS A 4 4.57 -17.58 -11.73
C HIS A 4 3.06 -17.60 -12.07
N PRO A 5 2.49 -18.73 -12.53
CA PRO A 5 1.13 -18.80 -13.10
C PRO A 5 0.00 -18.45 -12.10
N TYR A 6 0.33 -18.27 -10.82
CA TYR A 6 -0.62 -17.93 -9.76
C TYR A 6 -0.70 -16.43 -9.43
N LEU A 7 0.16 -15.59 -10.04
CA LEU A 7 0.07 -14.13 -9.96
C LEU A 7 -0.71 -13.52 -11.15
N GLN A 8 -1.31 -14.35 -12.00
CA GLN A 8 -1.85 -13.91 -13.28
C GLN A 8 -3.30 -13.38 -13.22
N ASP A 9 -4.02 -13.53 -12.10
CA ASP A 9 -5.49 -13.49 -12.17
C ASP A 9 -6.23 -12.61 -11.15
N GLN A 10 -5.57 -11.76 -10.34
CA GLN A 10 -6.32 -10.85 -9.45
C GLN A 10 -6.01 -9.35 -9.54
N ASP A 11 -4.79 -8.84 -9.81
CA ASP A 11 -4.57 -7.39 -9.58
C ASP A 11 -3.75 -6.61 -10.63
N PHE A 12 -3.38 -7.23 -11.76
CA PHE A 12 -2.62 -6.54 -12.82
C PHE A 12 -3.52 -5.99 -13.93
N TYR A 13 -4.37 -5.01 -13.61
CA TYR A 13 -5.16 -4.32 -14.63
C TYR A 13 -4.36 -3.19 -15.30
N PRO A 14 -4.31 -3.13 -16.65
CA PRO A 14 -3.67 -2.02 -17.35
C PRO A 14 -4.45 -0.72 -17.12
N CYS A 15 -3.70 0.37 -16.91
CA CYS A 15 -4.25 1.72 -16.85
C CYS A 15 -5.04 2.11 -18.12
N PRO A 16 -6.12 2.89 -18.03
CA PRO A 16 -6.82 3.37 -16.84
C PRO A 16 -8.12 2.56 -16.61
N THR A 17 -8.21 1.78 -15.53
CA THR A 17 -9.51 1.18 -15.17
C THR A 17 -10.35 2.19 -14.39
N PRO A 18 -11.66 2.31 -14.66
CA PRO A 18 -12.57 3.20 -13.94
C PRO A 18 -12.85 2.80 -12.48
N THR A 19 -12.27 1.71 -12.00
CA THR A 19 -12.66 1.04 -10.74
C THR A 19 -11.79 1.39 -9.54
N GLY A 20 -10.76 2.25 -9.69
CA GLY A 20 -10.01 2.81 -8.55
C GLY A 20 -9.15 1.80 -7.77
N ALA A 21 -8.89 0.62 -8.34
CA ALA A 21 -7.95 -0.36 -7.81
C ALA A 21 -7.07 -0.86 -8.96
N SER A 22 -5.80 -0.47 -8.98
CA SER A 22 -4.81 -1.05 -9.89
C SER A 22 -3.42 -0.98 -9.26
N ASP A 23 -2.79 -2.12 -9.01
CA ASP A 23 -1.40 -2.21 -8.52
C ASP A 23 -0.37 -1.61 -9.49
N LEU A 24 -0.76 -1.36 -10.75
CA LEU A 24 0.14 -0.91 -11.82
C LEU A 24 0.25 0.61 -11.95
N CYS A 25 -0.65 1.35 -11.31
CA CYS A 25 -0.74 2.79 -11.50
C CYS A 25 -1.23 3.50 -10.25
N PHE A 26 -0.46 4.49 -9.82
CA PHE A 26 -0.88 5.43 -8.78
C PHE A 26 -1.86 6.44 -9.38
N GLN A 27 -3.14 6.35 -8.98
CA GLN A 27 -4.23 7.16 -9.53
C GLN A 27 -4.66 8.27 -8.57
N LEU A 28 -3.90 9.37 -8.55
CA LEU A 28 -4.23 10.47 -7.66
C LEU A 28 -5.27 11.42 -8.27
N ASN A 29 -6.39 11.60 -7.56
CA ASN A 29 -7.26 12.76 -7.74
C ASN A 29 -6.74 13.95 -6.89
N LEU A 30 -6.12 14.94 -7.55
CA LEU A 30 -5.55 16.11 -6.88
C LEU A 30 -6.61 17.01 -6.23
N GLY A 31 -7.80 17.12 -6.83
CA GLY A 31 -8.89 17.91 -6.26
C GLY A 31 -9.39 17.33 -4.93
N ALA A 32 -9.59 16.01 -4.88
CA ALA A 32 -9.97 15.31 -3.66
C ALA A 32 -8.90 15.44 -2.57
N TYR A 33 -7.62 15.30 -2.93
CA TYR A 33 -6.50 15.51 -1.99
C TYR A 33 -6.46 16.93 -1.41
N GLN A 34 -6.62 17.97 -2.24
CA GLN A 34 -6.64 19.35 -1.77
C GLN A 34 -7.85 19.63 -0.86
N LEU A 35 -9.02 19.09 -1.21
CA LEU A 35 -10.23 19.18 -0.37
C LEU A 35 -10.04 18.46 0.97
N PHE A 36 -9.37 17.30 0.99
CA PHE A 36 -9.02 16.60 2.22
C PHE A 36 -8.18 17.49 3.14
N LEU A 37 -7.08 18.06 2.62
CA LEU A 37 -6.24 18.94 3.44
C LEU A 37 -7.02 20.16 3.92
N ALA A 38 -7.75 20.85 3.04
CA ALA A 38 -8.49 22.04 3.40
C ALA A 38 -9.55 21.80 4.49
N ASN A 39 -10.22 20.65 4.47
CA ASN A 39 -11.37 20.38 5.35
C ASN A 39 -11.02 19.58 6.60
N LEU A 40 -10.06 18.64 6.52
CA LEU A 40 -9.75 17.69 7.60
C LEU A 40 -8.39 17.95 8.26
N ARG A 41 -7.49 18.69 7.60
CA ARG A 41 -6.17 19.07 8.12
C ARG A 41 -5.88 20.55 7.86
N PRO A 42 -6.57 21.47 8.57
CA PRO A 42 -6.41 22.90 8.35
C PRO A 42 -5.08 23.48 8.86
N ASP A 43 -4.25 22.66 9.53
CA ASP A 43 -2.95 23.06 10.07
C ASP A 43 -1.84 23.21 8.99
N PRO A 44 -1.62 22.27 8.05
CA PRO A 44 -0.81 22.53 6.86
C PRO A 44 -1.56 23.37 5.82
N ASN A 45 -0.80 24.00 4.91
CA ASN A 45 -1.40 24.63 3.74
C ASN A 45 -2.04 23.55 2.84
N SER A 46 -3.24 23.80 2.30
CA SER A 46 -3.89 22.88 1.35
C SER A 46 -3.10 22.68 0.05
N SER A 47 -2.12 23.54 -0.23
CA SER A 47 -1.16 23.39 -1.32
C SER A 47 0.03 22.46 -1.00
N THR A 48 0.10 21.88 0.20
CA THR A 48 1.16 20.94 0.60
C THR A 48 1.23 19.78 -0.41
N THR A 49 2.43 19.49 -0.90
CA THR A 49 2.66 18.47 -1.92
C THR A 49 3.51 17.31 -1.39
N PHE A 50 3.58 16.25 -2.19
CA PHE A 50 4.43 15.09 -1.99
C PHE A 50 5.11 14.73 -3.32
N SER A 51 6.14 13.89 -3.24
CA SER A 51 6.87 13.41 -4.43
C SER A 51 6.31 12.07 -4.89
N CYS A 52 6.53 11.70 -6.14
CA CYS A 52 6.19 10.36 -6.62
C CYS A 52 7.32 9.78 -7.46
N GLN A 53 7.59 8.50 -7.26
CA GLN A 53 8.59 7.75 -7.99
C GLN A 53 7.96 6.56 -8.72
N SER A 54 8.32 6.41 -10.00
CA SER A 54 8.01 5.25 -10.81
C SER A 54 9.11 4.19 -10.68
N VAL A 55 8.72 2.94 -10.54
CA VAL A 55 9.59 1.77 -10.49
C VAL A 55 9.10 0.77 -11.52
N ASP A 56 10.01 0.20 -12.32
CA ASP A 56 9.73 -0.90 -13.26
C ASP A 56 8.53 -0.66 -14.20
N GLY A 57 8.33 0.59 -14.62
CA GLY A 57 7.25 1.00 -15.52
C GLY A 57 5.93 1.34 -14.81
N GLY A 58 5.94 1.53 -13.49
CA GLY A 58 4.79 2.03 -12.75
C GLY A 58 4.41 3.43 -13.23
N THR A 59 3.13 3.75 -13.27
CA THR A 59 2.68 5.05 -13.78
C THR A 59 2.01 5.86 -12.70
N ASN A 60 2.23 7.17 -12.72
CA ASN A 60 1.45 8.11 -11.93
C ASN A 60 0.55 8.88 -12.90
N LEU A 61 -0.76 8.73 -12.75
CA LEU A 61 -1.75 9.47 -13.52
C LEU A 61 -2.33 10.57 -12.63
N PRO A 62 -1.68 11.75 -12.56
CA PRO A 62 -2.24 12.86 -11.82
C PRO A 62 -3.53 13.30 -12.51
N ASN A 63 -4.58 13.50 -11.71
CA ASN A 63 -5.95 13.85 -12.13
C ASN A 63 -6.79 12.65 -12.60
N ALA A 64 -6.71 11.53 -11.87
CA ALA A 64 -7.71 10.48 -11.99
C ALA A 64 -9.12 11.04 -11.80
N SER A 65 -10.09 10.58 -12.60
CA SER A 65 -11.47 11.06 -12.55
C SER A 65 -12.17 10.71 -11.23
N LEU A 66 -11.73 9.65 -10.57
CA LEU A 66 -12.20 9.19 -9.27
C LEU A 66 -11.04 9.16 -8.28
N ALA A 67 -11.35 9.34 -6.99
CA ALA A 67 -10.41 9.04 -5.94
C ALA A 67 -10.31 7.50 -5.78
N SER A 68 -9.09 7.02 -5.52
CA SER A 68 -8.76 5.59 -5.38
C SER A 68 -8.18 5.29 -3.99
N ALA A 69 -7.82 4.03 -3.72
CA ALA A 69 -7.13 3.66 -2.48
C ALA A 69 -5.82 4.47 -2.29
N GLU A 70 -5.11 4.78 -3.38
CA GLU A 70 -3.88 5.57 -3.35
C GLU A 70 -4.12 7.04 -2.92
N ASN A 71 -5.33 7.57 -3.15
CA ASN A 71 -5.71 8.87 -2.61
C ASN A 71 -5.74 8.81 -1.08
N ASP A 72 -6.37 7.79 -0.50
CA ASP A 72 -6.52 7.64 0.96
C ASP A 72 -5.16 7.47 1.62
N ASP A 73 -4.32 6.55 1.11
CA ASP A 73 -2.96 6.32 1.63
C ASP A 73 -2.16 7.61 1.68
N THR A 74 -2.24 8.42 0.62
CA THR A 74 -1.46 9.64 0.51
C THR A 74 -2.04 10.78 1.35
N GLN A 75 -3.37 10.92 1.36
CA GLN A 75 -4.08 11.92 2.15
C GLN A 75 -3.78 11.73 3.64
N TYR A 76 -3.94 10.51 4.16
CA TYR A 76 -3.66 10.23 5.56
C TYR A 76 -2.18 10.26 5.90
N THR A 77 -1.30 9.82 5.00
CA THR A 77 0.16 9.91 5.23
C THR A 77 0.60 11.38 5.31
N VAL A 78 0.32 12.18 4.28
CA VAL A 78 0.75 13.59 4.24
C VAL A 78 0.00 14.41 5.29
N GLY A 79 -1.28 14.13 5.49
CA GLY A 79 -2.06 14.70 6.57
C GLY A 79 -1.37 14.43 7.90
N LEU A 80 -1.41 13.20 8.40
CA LEU A 80 -0.91 12.82 9.73
C LEU A 80 0.56 13.19 9.94
N ALA A 81 1.42 12.96 8.96
CA ALA A 81 2.85 13.28 9.01
C ALA A 81 3.17 14.62 8.32
N SER A 82 2.34 15.65 8.54
CA SER A 82 2.57 16.99 7.98
C SER A 82 3.97 17.52 8.31
N GLY A 83 4.68 18.01 7.30
CA GLY A 83 6.07 18.48 7.42
C GLY A 83 7.13 17.38 7.27
N VAL A 84 6.74 16.10 7.13
CA VAL A 84 7.64 15.00 6.77
C VAL A 84 7.67 14.81 5.25
N PRO A 85 8.85 14.81 4.60
CA PRO A 85 8.94 14.53 3.17
C PRO A 85 8.34 13.17 2.84
N THR A 86 7.29 13.18 2.02
CA THR A 86 6.55 11.98 1.61
C THR A 86 6.81 11.71 0.14
N THR A 87 7.08 10.44 -0.18
CA THR A 87 7.26 9.96 -1.56
C THR A 87 6.34 8.78 -1.81
N CYS A 88 5.44 8.91 -2.78
CA CYS A 88 4.66 7.80 -3.29
C CYS A 88 5.55 6.92 -4.20
N VAL A 89 5.37 5.60 -4.15
CA VAL A 89 6.10 4.66 -5.02
C VAL A 89 5.07 3.91 -5.84
N SER A 90 5.08 4.13 -7.16
CA SER A 90 4.26 3.37 -8.10
C SER A 90 5.12 2.28 -8.73
N VAL A 91 4.74 1.02 -8.50
CA VAL A 91 5.47 -0.14 -9.02
C VAL A 91 4.74 -0.70 -10.23
N GLY A 92 5.48 -0.88 -11.33
CA GLY A 92 4.93 -1.34 -12.59
C GLY A 92 4.86 -2.86 -12.73
N PRO A 93 4.28 -3.33 -13.84
CA PRO A 93 4.02 -4.75 -14.09
C PRO A 93 5.30 -5.57 -14.30
N ASN A 94 6.44 -4.90 -14.53
CA ASN A 94 7.71 -5.57 -14.80
C ASN A 94 8.46 -5.94 -13.51
N SER A 95 7.95 -5.56 -12.33
CA SER A 95 8.59 -5.85 -11.06
C SER A 95 8.13 -7.18 -10.46
N ALA A 96 9.02 -7.84 -9.72
CA ALA A 96 8.67 -9.03 -8.94
C ALA A 96 7.95 -8.70 -7.62
N HIS A 97 8.25 -7.54 -6.99
CA HIS A 97 7.60 -7.00 -5.78
C HIS A 97 8.27 -5.66 -5.39
N TYR A 98 7.55 -4.71 -4.78
CA TYR A 98 8.16 -3.43 -4.32
C TYR A 98 9.34 -3.60 -3.33
N ILE A 99 9.43 -4.72 -2.62
CA ILE A 99 10.47 -4.93 -1.60
C ILE A 99 11.84 -5.19 -2.25
N THR A 100 11.88 -5.69 -3.48
CA THR A 100 13.15 -5.85 -4.21
C THR A 100 13.72 -4.48 -4.60
N TYR A 101 12.85 -3.54 -4.97
CA TYR A 101 13.23 -2.15 -5.22
C TYR A 101 13.80 -1.50 -3.95
N LEU A 102 13.10 -1.62 -2.81
CA LEU A 102 13.57 -1.05 -1.54
C LEU A 102 14.90 -1.66 -1.09
N ALA A 103 15.06 -2.98 -1.22
CA ALA A 103 16.31 -3.66 -0.87
C ALA A 103 17.51 -3.14 -1.68
N ALA A 104 17.28 -2.68 -2.91
CA ALA A 104 18.30 -2.14 -3.81
C ALA A 104 18.60 -0.64 -3.58
N MET A 105 17.80 0.09 -2.79
CA MET A 105 18.05 1.52 -2.54
C MET A 105 19.26 1.72 -1.62
N ASP A 106 20.14 2.67 -1.94
CA ASP A 106 21.26 3.06 -1.07
C ASP A 106 20.80 3.75 0.22
N GLN A 107 19.72 4.54 0.13
CA GLN A 107 19.09 5.22 1.25
C GLN A 107 17.62 4.81 1.32
N LEU A 108 17.24 4.06 2.35
CA LEU A 108 15.82 3.71 2.56
C LEU A 108 15.07 4.86 3.22
N PRO A 109 13.75 4.98 2.95
CA PRO A 109 12.89 5.76 3.82
C PRO A 109 12.89 5.17 5.23
N ARG A 110 12.74 6.02 6.25
CA ARG A 110 12.64 5.54 7.65
C ARG A 110 11.34 4.78 7.92
N VAL A 111 10.28 5.09 7.18
CA VAL A 111 8.99 4.42 7.27
C VAL A 111 8.51 4.11 5.86
N LEU A 112 8.10 2.86 5.66
CA LEU A 112 7.31 2.42 4.51
C LEU A 112 5.92 2.06 5.02
N ALA A 113 4.90 2.62 4.37
CA ALA A 113 3.51 2.17 4.52
C ALA A 113 3.02 1.65 3.18
N ALA A 114 2.35 0.50 3.17
CA ALA A 114 1.72 -0.04 1.97
C ALA A 114 0.44 -0.81 2.31
N SER A 115 -0.54 -0.69 1.42
CA SER A 115 -1.89 -1.25 1.49
C SER A 115 -2.07 -2.41 0.49
N TYR A 116 -1.05 -3.26 0.35
CA TYR A 116 -1.01 -4.37 -0.59
C TYR A 116 -1.04 -5.73 0.12
N GLY A 117 -1.76 -6.70 -0.44
CA GLY A 117 -1.75 -8.06 0.06
C GLY A 117 -2.16 -9.09 -0.97
N VAL A 118 -1.69 -10.31 -0.78
CA VAL A 118 -2.15 -11.54 -1.42
C VAL A 118 -2.44 -12.61 -0.37
N LYS A 119 -3.07 -13.72 -0.78
CA LYS A 119 -3.22 -14.88 0.12
C LYS A 119 -1.85 -15.52 0.38
N ASP A 120 -1.55 -15.83 1.64
CA ASP A 120 -0.19 -16.21 2.08
C ASP A 120 0.36 -17.53 1.48
N PHE A 121 -0.50 -18.36 0.89
CA PHE A 121 -0.08 -19.60 0.23
C PHE A 121 0.35 -19.43 -1.24
N VAL A 122 0.32 -18.21 -1.78
CA VAL A 122 0.55 -17.94 -3.21
C VAL A 122 2.03 -17.64 -3.53
N LEU A 123 2.85 -17.27 -2.55
CA LEU A 123 4.21 -16.75 -2.75
C LEU A 123 5.31 -17.52 -2.01
N SER A 124 6.52 -17.49 -2.56
CA SER A 124 7.74 -17.91 -1.84
C SER A 124 8.08 -16.88 -0.75
N ARG A 125 7.67 -17.17 0.48
CA ARG A 125 7.74 -16.26 1.64
C ARG A 125 9.18 -15.86 2.00
N VAL A 126 10.14 -16.78 1.84
CA VAL A 126 11.50 -16.60 2.37
C VAL A 126 12.20 -15.39 1.78
N ASN A 127 12.15 -15.21 0.46
CA ASN A 127 12.88 -14.13 -0.19
C ASN A 127 12.28 -12.75 0.16
N LEU A 128 10.96 -12.64 0.22
CA LEU A 128 10.27 -11.40 0.57
C LEU A 128 10.47 -11.06 2.06
N CYS A 129 10.33 -12.06 2.95
CA CYS A 129 10.67 -11.90 4.38
C CYS A 129 12.12 -11.46 4.59
N ASN A 130 13.07 -12.03 3.85
CA ASN A 130 14.47 -11.60 3.92
C ASN A 130 14.65 -10.14 3.46
N GLY A 131 13.88 -9.68 2.47
CA GLY A 131 13.86 -8.28 2.04
C GLY A 131 13.35 -7.33 3.14
N TYR A 132 12.27 -7.71 3.82
CA TYR A 132 11.74 -6.97 4.97
C TYR A 132 12.74 -6.96 6.14
N ALA A 133 13.34 -8.10 6.46
CA ALA A 133 14.35 -8.22 7.51
C ALA A 133 15.58 -7.32 7.23
N GLN A 134 16.06 -7.32 5.99
CA GLN A 134 17.18 -6.45 5.57
C GLN A 134 16.81 -4.96 5.70
N SER A 135 15.60 -4.59 5.29
CA SER A 135 15.10 -3.22 5.45
C SER A 135 15.03 -2.81 6.92
N GLY A 136 14.51 -3.69 7.79
CA GLY A 136 14.47 -3.47 9.24
C GLY A 136 15.86 -3.33 9.87
N ALA A 137 16.83 -4.16 9.44
CA ALA A 137 18.23 -4.04 9.87
C ALA A 137 18.88 -2.71 9.44
N ARG A 138 18.34 -2.07 8.41
CA ARG A 138 18.72 -0.73 7.94
C ARG A 138 17.88 0.40 8.58
N LEU A 139 17.17 0.09 9.67
CA LEU A 139 16.35 1.02 10.47
C LEU A 139 15.12 1.57 9.73
N ALA A 140 14.55 0.81 8.79
CA ALA A 140 13.26 1.12 8.20
C ALA A 140 12.13 0.40 8.95
N SER A 141 11.10 1.14 9.34
CA SER A 141 9.84 0.59 9.84
C SER A 141 8.91 0.27 8.66
N ILE A 142 8.32 -0.91 8.64
CA ILE A 142 7.45 -1.35 7.53
C ILE A 142 6.05 -1.64 8.09
N LEU A 143 5.07 -0.88 7.64
CA LEU A 143 3.67 -0.95 8.06
C LEU A 143 2.84 -1.52 6.90
N LEU A 144 2.13 -2.62 7.15
CA LEU A 144 1.28 -3.27 6.15
C LEU A 144 -0.12 -3.50 6.71
N GLY A 145 -1.14 -3.20 5.91
CA GLY A 145 -2.52 -3.55 6.26
C GLY A 145 -2.69 -5.06 6.47
N SER A 146 -3.50 -5.47 7.45
CA SER A 146 -3.76 -6.90 7.71
C SER A 146 -4.70 -7.54 6.69
N GLY A 147 -5.44 -6.74 5.91
CA GLY A 147 -6.50 -7.18 5.01
C GLY A 147 -7.89 -6.90 5.55
N ASP A 148 -8.84 -6.74 4.64
CA ASP A 148 -10.19 -6.22 4.91
C ASP A 148 -11.27 -7.30 5.00
N GLY A 149 -10.91 -8.57 4.76
CA GLY A 149 -11.84 -9.71 4.79
C GLY A 149 -11.98 -10.36 6.17
N GLY A 150 -11.50 -9.71 7.24
CA GLY A 150 -11.43 -10.30 8.57
C GLY A 150 -10.68 -11.64 8.57
N VAL A 151 -11.30 -12.70 9.12
CA VAL A 151 -10.69 -14.04 9.13
C VAL A 151 -10.65 -14.72 7.74
N ALA A 152 -11.37 -14.17 6.76
CA ALA A 152 -11.30 -14.62 5.36
C ALA A 152 -10.15 -13.94 4.58
N GLY A 153 -9.32 -13.14 5.25
CA GLY A 153 -8.11 -12.55 4.71
C GLY A 153 -8.40 -11.35 3.81
N LEU A 154 -8.33 -11.55 2.49
CA LEU A 154 -8.59 -10.53 1.47
C LEU A 154 -9.95 -10.72 0.78
N SER A 155 -10.74 -11.69 1.24
CA SER A 155 -12.03 -12.01 0.62
C SER A 155 -13.18 -11.52 1.49
N ASN A 156 -14.23 -11.02 0.84
CA ASN A 156 -15.49 -10.65 1.50
C ASN A 156 -16.50 -11.82 1.50
N THR A 157 -16.07 -13.02 1.12
CA THR A 157 -16.91 -14.23 1.11
C THR A 157 -16.72 -15.05 2.38
N PRO A 158 -17.77 -15.72 2.90
CA PRO A 158 -17.62 -16.63 4.03
C PRO A 158 -16.54 -17.69 3.81
N CYS A 159 -15.74 -17.97 4.84
CA CYS A 159 -14.70 -18.98 4.84
C CYS A 159 -14.94 -20.03 5.93
N THR A 160 -14.59 -21.29 5.66
CA THR A 160 -14.61 -22.37 6.66
C THR A 160 -13.26 -22.55 7.37
N ASN A 161 -12.18 -22.00 6.80
CA ASN A 161 -10.84 -21.97 7.37
C ASN A 161 -10.32 -20.54 7.34
N PHE A 162 -9.56 -20.14 8.37
CA PHE A 162 -8.95 -18.82 8.41
C PHE A 162 -7.86 -18.68 7.34
N VAL A 163 -7.83 -17.52 6.69
CA VAL A 163 -6.92 -17.24 5.57
C VAL A 163 -5.98 -16.10 5.95
N PRO A 164 -4.71 -16.37 6.28
CA PRO A 164 -3.73 -15.31 6.51
C PRO A 164 -3.39 -14.57 5.21
N THR A 165 -2.98 -13.31 5.37
CA THR A 165 -2.60 -12.40 4.29
C THR A 165 -1.08 -12.18 4.29
N PHE A 166 -0.47 -12.13 3.11
CA PHE A 166 0.94 -11.82 2.92
C PHE A 166 1.07 -10.56 2.07
N PRO A 167 1.97 -9.61 2.37
CA PRO A 167 3.12 -9.72 3.26
C PRO A 167 2.88 -9.44 4.74
N SER A 168 1.64 -9.11 5.13
CA SER A 168 1.30 -8.74 6.50
C SER A 168 1.62 -9.83 7.55
N SER A 169 1.57 -11.11 7.18
CA SER A 169 1.96 -12.24 8.03
C SER A 169 3.48 -12.43 8.20
N SER A 170 4.32 -11.60 7.57
CA SER A 170 5.77 -11.65 7.76
C SER A 170 6.14 -11.29 9.21
N PRO A 171 7.08 -12.00 9.86
CA PRO A 171 7.52 -11.63 11.21
C PRO A 171 8.39 -10.35 11.24
N CYS A 172 8.74 -9.80 10.07
CA CYS A 172 9.66 -8.67 9.93
C CYS A 172 8.95 -7.35 9.58
N VAL A 173 7.62 -7.31 9.69
CA VAL A 173 6.80 -6.13 9.42
C VAL A 173 5.87 -5.87 10.60
N THR A 174 5.33 -4.66 10.67
CA THR A 174 4.23 -4.33 11.56
C THR A 174 2.92 -4.49 10.79
N SER A 175 2.18 -5.55 11.07
CA SER A 175 0.81 -5.73 10.59
C SER A 175 -0.13 -4.77 11.31
N VAL A 176 -0.89 -3.97 10.55
CA VAL A 176 -1.83 -2.97 11.06
C VAL A 176 -3.26 -3.44 10.79
N GLY A 177 -4.02 -3.68 11.86
CA GLY A 177 -5.45 -4.02 11.80
C GLY A 177 -6.36 -2.80 11.87
N ALA A 178 -7.67 -3.04 11.83
CA ALA A 178 -8.68 -1.99 11.86
C ALA A 178 -9.58 -2.06 13.10
N SER A 179 -9.96 -0.89 13.61
CA SER A 179 -10.95 -0.72 14.66
C SER A 179 -12.11 0.16 14.18
N THR A 180 -13.21 0.13 14.91
CA THR A 180 -14.35 1.04 14.73
C THR A 180 -14.78 1.64 16.07
N GLY A 181 -15.40 2.82 16.01
CA GLY A 181 -15.78 3.62 17.17
C GLY A 181 -14.68 4.57 17.66
N THR A 182 -15.08 5.70 18.25
CA THR A 182 -14.16 6.77 18.70
C THR A 182 -14.02 6.86 20.23
N ASN A 183 -14.73 6.02 20.99
CA ASN A 183 -14.71 6.01 22.47
C ASN A 183 -14.61 4.59 23.04
N LEU A 184 -15.50 3.69 22.59
CA LEU A 184 -15.38 2.25 22.80
C LEU A 184 -14.89 1.67 21.49
N GLU A 185 -13.61 1.32 21.46
CA GLU A 185 -12.99 0.70 20.30
C GLU A 185 -13.42 -0.77 20.23
N ALA A 186 -13.90 -1.19 19.05
CA ALA A 186 -14.17 -2.58 18.73
C ALA A 186 -13.35 -2.98 17.50
N ALA A 187 -13.02 -4.26 17.38
CA ALA A 187 -12.48 -4.78 16.13
C ALA A 187 -13.50 -4.57 15.00
N THR A 188 -13.02 -4.12 13.84
CA THR A 188 -13.85 -4.09 12.63
C THR A 188 -14.12 -5.54 12.19
N THR A 189 -15.33 -5.82 11.70
CA THR A 189 -15.78 -7.16 11.27
C THR A 189 -16.18 -7.17 9.81
#